data_AF-A0A534AZF1-F1
#
_entry.id   AF-A0A534AZF1-F1
#
_cell.length_a   1.000
_cell.length_b   1.000
_cell.length_c   1.000
_cell.angle_alpha   90.00
_cell.angle_beta   90.00
_cell.angle_gamma   90.00
#
_symmetry.space_group_name_H-M   'P 1'
#
loop_
_entity.id
_entity.type
_entity.pdbx_description
1 polymer ?
#
loop_
_entity_poly.entity_id
_entity_poly.type
_entity_poly.pdbx_seq_one_letter_code
_entity_poly.pdbx_strand_id
1 'polypeptide(L)'
;MLISGGAFAAAPAASTDEDGATAEQQHHMGMSAALGAYPMTREASGTAWQPDSSVHGGVHIEAGEWMVMSHARLNAVYDRQQGPRGDDKTFAAGMVMSEATRVLASEDVVRIRAMLSPDPLMGASGYPLLLATGETANGRDPLIDHQHPHNLVMELSG
;
A
#
# COMPACT_ATOMS: atom_id res chain seq x y z
N MET A 1 -25.30 17.33 -42.71
CA MET A 1 -25.13 18.79 -42.92
C MET A 1 -25.64 19.44 -41.63
N LEU A 2 -24.86 20.01 -40.72
CA LEU A 2 -23.54 20.65 -40.77
C LEU A 2 -22.60 20.15 -39.65
N ILE A 3 -21.32 20.21 -39.97
CA ILE A 3 -20.13 19.95 -39.15
C ILE A 3 -19.75 21.26 -38.45
N SER A 4 -19.23 21.23 -37.23
CA SER A 4 -18.17 22.16 -36.83
C SER A 4 -17.40 21.62 -35.63
N GLY A 5 -16.17 21.20 -35.89
CA GLY A 5 -15.13 21.06 -34.87
C GLY A 5 -14.43 22.40 -34.68
N GLY A 6 -14.12 22.73 -33.42
CA GLY A 6 -13.31 23.87 -33.05
C GLY A 6 -12.03 23.39 -32.38
N ALA A 7 -10.93 23.48 -33.11
CA ALA A 7 -9.58 23.36 -32.58
C ALA A 7 -9.27 24.55 -31.67
N PHE A 8 -8.70 24.31 -30.49
CA PHE A 8 -8.04 25.36 -29.73
C PHE A 8 -6.55 25.37 -30.09
N ALA A 9 -6.14 26.45 -30.74
CA ALA A 9 -4.77 26.76 -31.10
C ALA A 9 -3.97 27.18 -29.86
N ALA A 10 -2.70 26.77 -29.82
CA ALA A 10 -1.70 27.25 -28.88
C ALA A 10 -1.12 28.59 -29.35
N ALA A 11 -0.88 29.50 -28.41
CA ALA A 11 -0.02 30.69 -28.55
C ALA A 11 0.39 31.18 -27.14
N PRO A 12 1.45 31.99 -26.98
CA PRO A 12 2.85 31.60 -26.91
C PRO A 12 3.45 31.82 -25.51
N ALA A 13 4.64 31.24 -25.29
CA ALA A 13 5.46 31.45 -24.11
C ALA A 13 5.89 32.92 -23.96
N ALA A 14 5.64 33.51 -22.80
CA ALA A 14 6.24 34.76 -22.37
C ALA A 14 7.46 34.43 -21.50
N SER A 15 8.64 34.79 -22.01
CA SER A 15 9.90 34.82 -21.28
C SER A 15 9.92 36.01 -20.32
N THR A 16 10.09 35.73 -19.03
CA THR A 16 10.62 36.69 -18.06
C THR A 16 11.75 36.01 -17.31
N ASP A 17 12.97 36.21 -17.82
CA ASP A 17 14.17 36.21 -16.99
C ASP A 17 14.08 37.44 -16.09
N GLU A 18 14.17 37.28 -14.76
CA GLU A 18 14.90 38.16 -13.84
C GLU A 18 15.17 37.41 -12.52
N ASP A 19 16.46 37.17 -12.29
CA ASP A 19 17.21 37.20 -11.04
C ASP A 19 16.58 36.70 -9.71
N GLY A 20 17.18 35.60 -9.22
CA GLY A 20 17.97 35.70 -7.99
C GLY A 20 17.20 35.89 -6.68
N ALA A 21 16.48 34.85 -6.24
CA ALA A 21 16.25 34.64 -4.82
C ALA A 21 16.32 33.14 -4.52
N THR A 22 17.38 32.78 -3.78
CA THR A 22 17.65 31.52 -3.12
C THR A 22 16.38 30.85 -2.58
N ALA A 23 15.83 29.90 -3.34
CA ALA A 23 14.88 28.94 -2.81
C ALA A 23 15.66 27.96 -1.95
N GLU A 24 15.55 28.17 -0.65
CA GLU A 24 16.06 27.32 0.41
C GLU A 24 15.94 25.85 0.01
N GLN A 25 17.09 25.19 -0.04
CA GLN A 25 17.20 23.75 -0.15
C GLN A 25 16.55 23.19 1.11
N GLN A 26 15.24 22.96 1.05
CA GLN A 26 14.52 22.18 2.05
C GLN A 26 15.13 20.80 2.02
N HIS A 27 16.11 20.57 2.89
CA HIS A 27 16.56 19.25 3.29
C HIS A 27 15.38 18.57 3.98
N HIS A 28 14.38 18.15 3.21
CA HIS A 28 13.65 16.95 3.56
C HIS A 28 14.73 15.88 3.67
N MET A 29 15.05 15.49 4.89
CA MET A 29 15.80 14.27 5.17
C MET A 29 14.93 13.11 4.67
N GLY A 30 14.88 12.95 3.35
CA GLY A 30 14.19 11.86 2.69
C GLY A 30 14.87 10.60 3.17
N MET A 31 14.13 9.73 3.85
CA MET A 31 14.72 8.48 4.28
C MET A 31 15.15 7.71 3.05
N SER A 32 16.40 7.24 3.11
CA SER A 32 16.92 6.38 2.08
C SER A 32 16.23 5.03 2.15
N ALA A 33 16.05 4.44 0.99
CA ALA A 33 15.57 3.09 0.79
C ALA A 33 16.45 2.04 1.49
N ALA A 34 15.94 0.80 1.58
CA ALA A 34 16.57 -0.26 2.37
C ALA A 34 17.86 -0.78 1.71
N LEU A 35 17.93 -0.74 0.37
CA LEU A 35 19.02 -1.33 -0.40
C LEU A 35 19.99 -0.30 -1.01
N GLY A 36 19.83 1.00 -0.72
CA GLY A 36 20.76 2.01 -1.20
C GLY A 36 20.23 3.45 -1.14
N ALA A 37 21.02 4.36 -1.70
CA ALA A 37 20.75 5.79 -1.72
C ALA A 37 19.72 6.19 -2.79
N TYR A 38 18.52 5.61 -2.71
CA TYR A 38 17.34 6.04 -3.48
C TYR A 38 16.18 6.36 -2.54
N PRO A 39 15.17 7.13 -2.98
CA PRO A 39 14.04 7.49 -2.11
C PRO A 39 13.27 6.27 -1.63
N MET A 40 12.88 6.23 -0.35
CA MET A 40 12.03 5.17 0.21
C MET A 40 10.69 4.97 -0.55
N THR A 41 10.21 5.97 -1.29
CA THR A 41 8.98 5.87 -2.09
C THR A 41 9.06 4.86 -3.23
N ARG A 42 10.29 4.47 -3.63
CA ARG A 42 10.53 3.40 -4.61
C ARG A 42 10.62 2.01 -3.99
N GLU A 43 10.56 1.89 -2.66
CA GLU A 43 10.47 0.60 -2.01
C GLU A 43 9.09 -0.03 -2.28
N ALA A 44 9.10 -1.23 -2.85
CA ALA A 44 7.93 -2.01 -3.17
C ALA A 44 8.14 -3.48 -2.76
N SER A 45 7.07 -4.27 -2.75
CA SER A 45 7.16 -5.69 -2.41
C SER A 45 7.60 -6.51 -3.63
N GLY A 46 8.64 -7.34 -3.47
CA GLY A 46 9.07 -8.33 -4.48
C GLY A 46 9.53 -7.72 -5.80
N THR A 47 8.85 -8.06 -6.89
CA THR A 47 9.13 -7.55 -8.26
C THR A 47 8.29 -6.34 -8.64
N ALA A 48 7.54 -5.75 -7.70
CA ALA A 48 6.75 -4.56 -7.95
C ALA A 48 7.64 -3.35 -8.24
N TRP A 49 7.14 -2.44 -9.08
CA TRP A 49 7.79 -1.17 -9.41
C TRP A 49 6.87 -0.01 -9.01
N GLN A 50 7.43 1.01 -8.37
CA GLN A 50 6.72 2.25 -7.98
C GLN A 50 7.22 3.44 -8.83
N PRO A 51 6.34 4.18 -9.52
CA PRO A 51 6.70 5.45 -10.14
C PRO A 51 7.11 6.49 -9.11
N ASP A 52 7.90 7.49 -9.52
CA ASP A 52 8.34 8.59 -8.64
C ASP A 52 7.19 9.44 -8.10
N SER A 53 6.06 9.50 -8.82
CA SER A 53 4.86 10.21 -8.39
C SER A 53 4.05 9.45 -7.32
N SER A 54 4.51 8.27 -6.89
CA SER A 54 3.82 7.46 -5.88
C SER A 54 3.90 8.12 -4.51
N VAL A 55 2.74 8.39 -3.92
CA VAL A 55 2.66 8.96 -2.59
C VAL A 55 2.48 7.83 -1.57
N HIS A 56 3.43 7.69 -0.65
CA HIS A 56 3.26 6.83 0.52
C HIS A 56 2.68 7.66 1.67
N GLY A 57 1.35 7.78 1.72
CA GLY A 57 0.68 8.40 2.86
C GLY A 57 0.75 7.49 4.07
N GLY A 58 0.96 8.02 5.27
CA GLY A 58 1.03 7.21 6.50
C GLY A 58 1.17 8.11 7.73
N VAL A 59 1.02 7.51 8.90
CA VAL A 59 1.36 8.16 10.17
C VAL A 59 2.84 7.97 10.41
N HIS A 60 3.56 9.07 10.64
CA HIS A 60 4.98 9.08 10.98
C HIS A 60 5.14 9.44 12.45
N ILE A 61 5.84 8.61 13.21
CA ILE A 61 6.07 8.79 14.65
C ILE A 61 7.56 8.68 14.91
N GLU A 62 8.10 9.65 15.63
CA GLU A 62 9.45 9.59 16.18
C GLU A 62 9.37 9.04 17.61
N ALA A 63 10.00 7.90 17.86
CA ALA A 63 10.02 7.23 19.17
C ALA A 63 11.48 7.04 19.62
N GLY A 64 12.05 8.09 20.21
CA GLY A 64 13.48 8.14 20.55
C GLY A 64 14.33 8.17 19.26
N GLU A 65 15.17 7.16 19.07
CA GLU A 65 16.01 7.02 17.86
C GLU A 65 15.29 6.29 16.71
N TRP A 66 14.05 5.85 16.91
CA TRP A 66 13.26 5.15 15.90
C TRP A 66 12.35 6.10 15.16
N MET A 67 12.34 5.96 13.84
CA MET A 67 11.35 6.51 12.96
C MET A 67 10.39 5.41 12.54
N VAL A 68 9.12 5.55 12.93
CA VAL A 68 8.07 4.59 12.60
C VAL A 68 7.13 5.20 11.59
N MET A 69 6.93 4.51 10.47
CA MET A 69 5.93 4.87 9.47
C MET A 69 4.91 3.75 9.39
N SER A 70 3.63 4.10 9.57
CA SER A 70 2.54 3.14 9.55
C SER A 70 1.41 3.59 8.63
N HIS A 71 0.90 2.67 7.81
CA HIS A 71 -0.31 2.85 7.02
C HIS A 71 -1.28 1.71 7.34
N ALA A 72 -2.55 2.04 7.57
CA ALA A 72 -3.60 1.05 7.72
C ALA A 72 -4.76 1.31 6.75
N ARG A 73 -5.32 0.23 6.20
CA ARG A 73 -6.63 0.22 5.54
C ARG A 73 -7.44 -0.88 6.17
N LEU A 74 -8.56 -0.54 6.78
CA LEU A 74 -9.47 -1.47 7.42
C LEU A 74 -10.90 -1.15 6.99
N ASN A 75 -11.63 -2.17 6.57
CA ASN A 75 -13.02 -2.08 6.17
C ASN A 75 -13.84 -3.08 6.98
N ALA A 76 -15.04 -2.67 7.40
CA ALA A 76 -16.08 -3.60 7.82
C ALA A 76 -16.92 -3.96 6.59
N VAL A 77 -16.99 -5.24 6.25
CA VAL A 77 -17.62 -5.75 5.04
C VAL A 77 -18.80 -6.62 5.42
N TYR A 78 -19.92 -6.41 4.73
CA TYR A 78 -21.03 -7.35 4.68
C TYR A 78 -21.20 -7.82 3.24
N ASP A 79 -21.00 -9.11 3.00
CA ASP A 79 -21.25 -9.74 1.71
C ASP A 79 -22.49 -10.65 1.82
N ARG A 80 -23.33 -10.61 0.79
CA ARG A 80 -24.50 -11.46 0.66
C ARG A 80 -24.65 -11.83 -0.81
N GLN A 81 -24.53 -13.13 -1.09
CA GLN A 81 -24.69 -13.68 -2.42
C GLN A 81 -25.95 -14.54 -2.48
N GLN A 82 -26.77 -14.33 -3.50
CA GLN A 82 -28.10 -14.94 -3.62
C GLN A 82 -28.05 -16.23 -4.45
N GLY A 83 -29.05 -17.10 -4.25
CA GLY A 83 -29.25 -18.32 -5.05
C GLY A 83 -28.94 -19.61 -4.28
N PRO A 84 -29.09 -20.79 -4.90
CA PRO A 84 -28.98 -22.09 -4.20
C PRO A 84 -27.59 -22.38 -3.61
N ARG A 85 -26.55 -21.73 -4.13
CA ARG A 85 -25.15 -21.83 -3.67
C ARG A 85 -24.69 -20.57 -2.92
N GLY A 86 -25.60 -19.61 -2.71
CA GLY A 86 -25.30 -18.34 -2.08
C GLY A 86 -25.14 -18.45 -0.57
N ASP A 87 -24.38 -17.53 0.02
CA ASP A 87 -24.14 -17.43 1.45
C ASP A 87 -23.95 -15.95 1.82
N ASP A 88 -23.90 -15.64 3.12
CA ASP A 88 -23.63 -14.30 3.62
C ASP A 88 -22.57 -14.27 4.74
N LYS A 89 -21.81 -13.18 4.79
CA LYS A 89 -20.77 -13.00 5.81
C LYS A 89 -20.52 -11.54 6.17
N THR A 90 -20.35 -11.30 7.46
CA THR A 90 -19.79 -10.04 7.99
C THR A 90 -18.35 -10.28 8.43
N PHE A 91 -17.41 -9.44 8.00
CA PHE A 91 -16.00 -9.57 8.36
C PHE A 91 -15.25 -8.24 8.32
N ALA A 92 -14.10 -8.19 8.99
CA ALA A 92 -13.14 -7.10 8.84
C ALA A 92 -12.13 -7.49 7.75
N ALA A 93 -11.88 -6.60 6.81
CA ALA A 93 -10.92 -6.80 5.73
C ALA A 93 -9.89 -5.70 5.73
N GLY A 94 -8.63 -6.04 5.43
CA GLY A 94 -7.62 -5.03 5.15
C GLY A 94 -6.22 -5.40 5.58
N MET A 95 -5.41 -4.37 5.81
CA MET A 95 -4.00 -4.51 6.17
C MET A 95 -3.48 -3.35 7.02
N VAL A 96 -2.52 -3.65 7.87
CA VAL A 96 -1.68 -2.69 8.57
C VAL A 96 -0.24 -2.94 8.13
N MET A 97 0.39 -1.93 7.55
CA MET A 97 1.80 -1.92 7.20
C MET A 97 2.53 -0.98 8.16
N SER A 98 3.60 -1.47 8.78
CA SER A 98 4.44 -0.67 9.65
C SER A 98 5.90 -0.91 9.35
N GLU A 99 6.67 0.15 9.26
CA GLU A 99 8.11 0.14 9.11
C GLU A 99 8.73 0.95 10.26
N ALA A 100 9.73 0.39 10.93
CA ALA A 100 10.52 1.06 11.95
C ALA A 100 11.98 1.11 11.49
N THR A 101 12.55 2.30 11.40
CA THR A 101 13.93 2.52 10.98
C THR A 101 14.71 3.22 12.10
N ARG A 102 15.95 2.79 12.35
CA ARG A 102 16.90 3.45 13.27
C ARG A 102 18.27 3.53 12.62
N VAL A 103 18.90 4.69 12.71
CA VAL A 103 20.30 4.89 12.31
C VAL A 103 21.18 4.70 13.54
N LEU A 104 22.20 3.86 13.41
CA LEU A 104 23.17 3.58 14.47
C LEU A 104 24.33 4.58 14.43
N ALA A 105 25.10 4.67 15.52
CA ALA A 105 26.27 5.54 15.58
C ALA A 105 27.37 5.20 14.56
N SER A 106 27.36 3.97 14.02
CA SER A 106 28.25 3.50 12.95
C SER A 106 27.79 3.93 11.54
N GLU A 107 26.72 4.73 11.43
CA GLU A 107 26.01 5.05 10.17
C GLU A 107 25.24 3.87 9.56
N ASP A 108 25.25 2.70 10.21
CA ASP A 108 24.43 1.56 9.81
C ASP A 108 22.94 1.83 10.05
N VAL A 109 22.08 1.25 9.22
CA VAL A 109 20.61 1.39 9.32
C VAL A 109 19.98 0.06 9.67
N VAL A 110 19.21 0.03 10.76
CA VAL A 110 18.35 -1.10 11.13
C VAL A 110 16.93 -0.78 10.70
N ARG A 111 16.28 -1.71 9.98
CA ARG A 111 14.91 -1.52 9.49
C ARG A 111 14.08 -2.77 9.71
N ILE A 112 12.97 -2.61 10.42
CA ILE A 112 12.02 -3.68 10.70
C ILE A 112 10.71 -3.36 9.98
N ARG A 113 10.18 -4.31 9.21
CA ARG A 113 8.90 -4.18 8.50
C ARG A 113 7.94 -5.26 8.94
N ALA A 114 6.68 -4.89 9.10
CA ALA A 114 5.59 -5.79 9.41
C ALA A 114 4.36 -5.47 8.56
N MET A 115 3.75 -6.51 7.99
CA MET A 115 2.47 -6.42 7.29
C MET A 115 1.49 -7.41 7.91
N LEU A 116 0.42 -6.87 8.51
CA LEU A 116 -0.57 -7.63 9.26
C LEU A 116 -1.97 -7.51 8.63
N SER A 117 -2.78 -8.55 8.74
CA SER A 117 -4.17 -8.56 8.25
C SER A 117 -5.16 -9.06 9.31
N PRO A 118 -6.35 -8.44 9.47
CA PRO A 118 -7.40 -8.95 10.35
C PRO A 118 -8.17 -10.13 9.75
N ASP A 119 -7.92 -10.49 8.49
CA ASP A 119 -8.69 -11.47 7.73
C ASP A 119 -8.87 -12.82 8.44
N PRO A 120 -7.88 -13.39 9.16
CA PRO A 120 -8.06 -14.66 9.88
C PRO A 120 -9.23 -14.68 10.89
N LEU A 121 -9.68 -13.52 11.36
CA LEU A 121 -10.83 -13.40 12.27
C LEU A 121 -12.15 -13.86 11.62
N MET A 122 -12.23 -13.93 10.28
CA MET A 122 -13.42 -14.42 9.56
C MET A 122 -13.55 -15.95 9.52
N GLY A 123 -12.53 -16.66 10.00
CA GLY A 123 -12.45 -18.11 10.05
C GLY A 123 -12.03 -18.77 8.74
N ALA A 124 -11.76 -20.07 8.81
CA ALA A 124 -11.24 -20.86 7.69
C ALA A 124 -12.23 -21.02 6.53
N SER A 125 -13.52 -20.73 6.70
CA SER A 125 -14.46 -20.74 5.56
C SER A 125 -14.31 -19.53 4.65
N GLY A 126 -13.49 -18.53 5.00
CA GLY A 126 -13.25 -17.37 4.14
C GLY A 126 -14.51 -16.54 3.93
N TYR A 127 -14.62 -15.79 2.83
CA TYR A 127 -15.87 -15.07 2.49
C TYR A 127 -16.52 -15.66 1.23
N PRO A 128 -17.85 -15.53 1.07
CA PRO A 128 -18.54 -16.02 -0.12
C PRO A 128 -17.94 -15.40 -1.39
N LEU A 129 -17.77 -16.19 -2.43
CA LEU A 129 -17.37 -15.74 -3.76
C LEU A 129 -17.85 -16.79 -4.77
N LEU A 130 -19.08 -16.64 -5.26
CA LEU A 130 -19.70 -17.62 -6.14
C LEU A 130 -18.82 -17.88 -7.37
N LEU A 131 -18.74 -19.16 -7.76
CA LEU A 131 -17.92 -19.66 -8.89
C LEU A 131 -16.41 -19.62 -8.63
N ALA A 132 -15.94 -19.10 -7.49
CA ALA A 132 -14.57 -19.27 -7.08
C ALA A 132 -14.32 -20.73 -6.71
N THR A 133 -13.21 -21.27 -7.21
CA THR A 133 -12.64 -22.52 -6.71
C THR A 133 -11.21 -22.19 -6.33
N GLY A 134 -10.90 -22.30 -5.04
CA GLY A 134 -9.70 -21.72 -4.47
C GLY A 134 -8.90 -22.68 -3.60
N GLU A 135 -7.80 -22.15 -3.11
CA GLU A 135 -6.86 -22.79 -2.20
C GLU A 135 -7.51 -23.13 -0.86
N THR A 136 -6.88 -24.03 -0.12
CA THR A 136 -7.30 -24.51 1.18
C THR A 136 -6.96 -23.51 2.29
N ALA A 137 -7.96 -22.99 3.01
CA ALA A 137 -7.70 -22.14 4.18
C ALA A 137 -7.17 -22.92 5.40
N ASN A 138 -7.50 -24.21 5.52
CA ASN A 138 -7.09 -25.09 6.62
C ASN A 138 -6.07 -26.16 6.19
N GLY A 139 -5.55 -26.07 4.97
CA GLY A 139 -4.65 -27.06 4.36
C GLY A 139 -5.30 -28.42 4.03
N ARG A 140 -6.61 -28.60 4.23
CA ARG A 140 -7.31 -29.89 4.03
C ARG A 140 -8.48 -29.84 3.03
N ASP A 141 -9.39 -28.89 3.21
CA ASP A 141 -10.64 -28.80 2.46
C ASP A 141 -10.61 -27.63 1.45
N PRO A 142 -10.64 -27.90 0.13
CA PRO A 142 -10.67 -26.84 -0.87
C PRO A 142 -11.91 -25.96 -0.73
N LEU A 143 -11.74 -24.66 -0.95
CA LEU A 143 -12.87 -23.74 -0.94
C LEU A 143 -13.58 -23.75 -2.30
N ILE A 144 -14.89 -23.96 -2.26
CA ILE A 144 -15.80 -23.87 -3.41
C ILE A 144 -16.81 -22.80 -3.09
N ASP A 145 -17.02 -21.86 -4.01
CA ASP A 145 -17.85 -20.66 -3.84
C ASP A 145 -17.40 -19.73 -2.70
N HIS A 146 -16.15 -19.85 -2.27
CA HIS A 146 -15.55 -19.09 -1.18
C HIS A 146 -14.10 -18.75 -1.49
N GLN A 147 -13.59 -17.66 -0.91
CA GLN A 147 -12.19 -17.25 -0.99
C GLN A 147 -11.55 -17.22 0.40
N HIS A 148 -10.35 -17.80 0.54
CA HIS A 148 -9.67 -17.92 1.83
C HIS A 148 -9.18 -16.56 2.37
N PRO A 149 -9.07 -16.41 3.71
CA PRO A 149 -8.48 -15.21 4.29
C PRO A 149 -6.97 -15.12 4.00
N HIS A 150 -6.43 -13.90 4.05
CA HIS A 150 -4.98 -13.72 4.18
C HIS A 150 -4.47 -14.26 5.52
N ASN A 151 -3.17 -14.53 5.62
CA ASN A 151 -2.53 -14.83 6.90
C ASN A 151 -2.49 -13.59 7.81
N LEU A 152 -2.49 -13.81 9.13
CA LEU A 152 -2.39 -12.72 10.12
C LEU A 152 -1.11 -11.91 9.90
N VAL A 153 0.00 -12.60 9.64
CA VAL A 153 1.29 -12.03 9.30
C VAL A 153 1.56 -12.35 7.84
N MET A 154 1.57 -11.32 7.01
CA MET A 154 1.87 -11.41 5.58
C MET A 154 3.34 -11.08 5.29
N GLU A 155 3.94 -10.21 6.12
CA GLU A 155 5.36 -9.89 6.05
C GLU A 155 5.90 -9.62 7.47
N LEU A 156 7.08 -10.15 7.75
CA LEU A 156 7.92 -9.73 8.87
C LEU A 156 9.38 -9.83 8.44
N SER A 157 10.09 -8.71 8.38
CA SER A 157 11.49 -8.61 7.96
C SER A 157 12.26 -7.60 8.82
N GLY A 158 13.60 -7.74 8.87
CA GLY A 158 14.49 -7.03 9.79
C GLY A 158 15.93 -6.98 9.29
#